data_AF-A0A170ZIH6-F1
#
_entry.id   AF-A0A170ZIH6-F1
#
_cell.length_a   1.000
_cell.length_b   1.000
_cell.length_c   1.000
_cell.angle_alpha   90.00
_cell.angle_beta   90.00
_cell.angle_gamma   90.00
#
_symmetry.space_group_name_H-M   'P 1'
#
loop_
_entity.id
_entity.type
_entity.pdbx_description
1 polymer ?
#
loop_
_entity_poly.entity_id
_entity_poly.type
_entity_poly.pdbx_seq_one_letter_code
_entity_poly.pdbx_strand_id
1 'polypeptide(L)'
;MLVKTRLQLQAHMQANSPNHYSGIVDCLSKMRQHEGLFAFWKGIIPPILAETPKRAVKFVSFEQYKRFFLFGSPTPTPLTFSLAGVFAGLTEAFFVNPFEVVKISMQADKTHMRELPSTWVTTKKIIHREGFGLKGLYKGISATVARNMVFNGIYFGFYHSMKGKLSNVKDPSTEILGKLGLGFTSGVLGSCFNIPFVCSEK
;
A
#
# COMPACT_ATOMS: atom_id res chain seq x y z
N MET A 1 5.92 1.15 -12.33
CA MET A 1 6.56 1.69 -11.11
C MET A 1 7.95 2.25 -11.42
N LEU A 2 8.88 1.45 -11.99
CA LEU A 2 10.23 1.90 -12.38
C LEU A 2 10.28 3.23 -13.15
N VAL A 3 9.45 3.40 -14.18
CA VAL A 3 9.42 4.62 -15.00
C VAL A 3 9.03 5.84 -14.17
N LYS A 4 8.03 5.69 -13.29
CA LYS A 4 7.61 6.75 -12.37
C LYS A 4 8.75 7.10 -11.41
N THR A 5 9.43 6.10 -10.85
CA THR A 5 10.57 6.32 -9.97
C THR A 5 11.70 7.03 -10.72
N ARG A 6 12.10 6.60 -11.92
CA ARG A 6 13.16 7.25 -12.71
C ARG A 6 12.82 8.68 -13.12
N LEU A 7 11.58 8.95 -13.51
CA LEU A 7 11.13 10.32 -13.83
C LEU A 7 11.05 11.21 -12.59
N GLN A 8 10.56 10.69 -11.46
CA GLN A 8 10.57 11.41 -10.19
C GLN A 8 11.99 11.71 -9.71
N LEU A 9 12.94 10.80 -9.96
CA LEU A 9 14.36 10.99 -9.67
C LEU A 9 15.00 12.02 -10.62
N GLN A 10 14.60 12.03 -11.89
CA GLN A 10 15.11 13.00 -12.88
C GLN A 10 14.61 14.41 -12.63
N ALA A 11 13.40 14.60 -12.07
CA ALA A 11 12.87 15.91 -11.70
C ALA A 11 13.76 16.67 -10.69
N HIS A 12 14.78 16.02 -10.12
CA HIS A 12 15.76 16.62 -9.20
C HIS A 12 17.21 16.54 -9.72
N MET A 13 17.45 16.04 -10.95
CA MET A 13 18.75 16.08 -11.61
C MET A 13 18.88 17.36 -12.45
N GLN A 14 20.08 17.97 -12.45
CA GLN A 14 20.39 19.17 -13.23
C GLN A 14 20.04 18.94 -14.71
N ALA A 15 19.28 19.89 -15.30
CA ALA A 15 18.69 19.79 -16.64
C ALA A 15 19.68 19.54 -17.79
N ASN A 16 20.99 19.64 -17.53
CA ASN A 16 22.07 19.56 -18.51
C ASN A 16 22.86 18.24 -18.53
N SER A 17 22.30 17.17 -17.96
CA SER A 17 22.92 15.83 -18.03
C SER A 17 22.53 15.09 -19.31
N PRO A 18 23.44 14.36 -19.99
CA PRO A 18 23.15 13.63 -21.23
C PRO A 18 22.09 12.50 -21.09
N ASN A 19 21.67 12.19 -19.86
CA ASN A 19 20.65 11.18 -19.52
C ASN A 19 19.27 11.78 -19.14
N HIS A 20 18.96 13.00 -19.57
CA HIS A 20 17.63 13.58 -19.36
C HIS A 20 16.57 12.83 -20.20
N TYR A 21 15.46 12.41 -19.57
CA TYR A 21 14.30 11.82 -20.23
C TYR A 21 13.24 12.88 -20.52
N SER A 22 12.86 13.07 -21.79
CA SER A 22 11.87 14.08 -22.19
C SER A 22 10.43 13.70 -21.79
N GLY A 23 10.21 12.48 -21.32
CA GLY A 23 8.91 11.98 -20.87
C GLY A 23 8.89 10.47 -20.61
N ILE A 24 7.70 9.96 -20.28
CA ILE A 24 7.45 8.53 -20.03
C ILE A 24 7.89 7.67 -21.21
N VAL A 25 7.54 8.08 -22.43
CA VAL A 25 7.83 7.32 -23.66
C VAL A 25 9.33 7.32 -23.98
N ASP A 26 10.02 8.44 -23.78
CA ASP A 26 11.47 8.56 -23.99
C ASP A 26 12.25 7.72 -22.95
N CYS A 27 11.82 7.75 -21.69
CA CYS A 27 12.35 6.89 -20.64
C CYS A 27 12.16 5.40 -20.97
N LEU A 28 10.99 5.02 -21.49
CA LEU A 28 10.70 3.65 -21.91
C LEU A 28 11.56 3.20 -23.10
N SER A 29 11.75 4.07 -24.09
CA SER A 29 12.55 3.78 -25.28
C SER A 29 14.03 3.60 -24.94
N LYS A 30 14.61 4.55 -24.20
CA LYS A 30 16.00 4.48 -23.73
C LYS A 30 16.25 3.27 -22.84
N MET A 31 15.33 2.94 -21.94
CA MET A 31 15.46 1.76 -21.07
C MET A 31 15.41 0.45 -21.87
N ARG A 32 14.57 0.37 -22.92
CA ARG A 32 14.53 -0.79 -23.82
C ARG A 32 15.84 -0.95 -24.59
N GLN A 33 16.41 0.15 -25.10
CA GLN A 33 17.64 0.13 -25.90
C GLN A 33 18.89 -0.17 -25.06
N HIS A 34 18.97 0.36 -23.82
CA HIS A 34 20.16 0.23 -22.98
C HIS A 34 20.14 -0.98 -22.03
N GLU A 35 18.98 -1.42 -21.56
CA GLU A 35 18.87 -2.47 -20.52
C GLU A 35 18.07 -3.71 -20.97
N GLY A 36 17.43 -3.65 -22.14
CA GLY A 36 16.63 -4.74 -22.69
C GLY A 36 15.26 -4.93 -22.01
N LEU A 37 14.48 -5.89 -22.51
CA LEU A 37 13.11 -6.15 -22.03
C LEU A 37 13.06 -6.74 -20.61
N PHE A 38 14.13 -7.40 -20.15
CA PHE A 38 14.22 -7.94 -18.79
C PHE A 38 14.37 -6.86 -17.70
N ALA A 39 14.74 -5.63 -18.07
CA ALA A 39 14.78 -4.49 -17.15
C ALA A 39 13.39 -4.18 -16.56
N PHE A 40 12.32 -4.38 -17.34
CA PHE A 40 10.95 -4.19 -16.87
C PHE A 40 10.57 -5.17 -15.76
N TRP A 41 10.96 -6.44 -15.93
CA TRP A 41 10.70 -7.49 -14.94
C TRP A 41 11.44 -7.22 -13.62
N LYS A 42 12.70 -6.77 -13.69
CA LYS A 42 13.45 -6.33 -12.49
C LYS A 42 12.76 -5.19 -11.74
N GLY A 43 11.92 -4.41 -12.39
CA GLY A 43 11.14 -3.34 -11.76
C GLY A 43 9.81 -3.73 -11.16
N ILE A 44 9.26 -4.87 -11.58
CA ILE A 44 7.93 -5.34 -11.17
C ILE A 44 8.07 -6.39 -10.06
N ILE A 45 9.12 -7.22 -10.12
CA ILE A 45 9.37 -8.27 -9.12
C ILE A 45 9.50 -7.70 -7.69
N PRO A 46 10.33 -6.68 -7.40
CA PRO A 46 10.52 -6.22 -6.03
C PRO A 46 9.25 -5.64 -5.39
N PRO A 47 8.43 -4.83 -6.10
CA PRO A 47 7.13 -4.42 -5.59
C PRO A 47 6.19 -5.59 -5.30
N ILE A 48 6.09 -6.58 -6.19
CA ILE A 48 5.23 -7.75 -5.96
C ILE A 48 5.70 -8.53 -4.73
N LEU A 49 7.01 -8.80 -4.63
CA LEU A 49 7.59 -9.51 -3.49
C LEU A 49 7.44 -8.75 -2.17
N ALA A 50 7.34 -7.42 -2.19
CA ALA A 50 7.10 -6.63 -0.99
C ALA A 50 5.60 -6.56 -0.61
N GLU A 51 4.70 -6.49 -1.60
CA GLU A 51 3.27 -6.36 -1.37
C GLU A 51 2.61 -7.72 -1.04
N THR A 52 3.11 -8.83 -1.58
CA THR A 52 2.54 -10.17 -1.33
C THR A 52 2.59 -10.58 0.14
N PRO A 53 3.73 -10.45 0.87
CA PRO A 53 3.78 -10.75 2.31
C PRO A 53 2.83 -9.87 3.12
N LYS A 54 2.74 -8.58 2.80
CA LYS A 54 1.80 -7.64 3.43
C LYS A 54 0.36 -8.14 3.29
N ARG A 55 -0.03 -8.53 2.09
CA ARG A 55 -1.37 -9.08 1.81
C ARG A 55 -1.60 -10.44 2.47
N ALA A 56 -0.59 -11.29 2.54
CA ALA A 56 -0.66 -12.58 3.21
C ALA A 56 -0.91 -12.42 4.72
N VAL A 57 -0.13 -11.57 5.40
CA VAL A 57 -0.31 -11.28 6.83
C VAL A 57 -1.70 -10.73 7.11
N LYS A 58 -2.19 -9.81 6.26
CA LYS A 58 -3.56 -9.29 6.37
C LYS A 58 -4.61 -10.39 6.26
N PHE A 59 -4.50 -11.25 5.24
CA PHE A 59 -5.50 -12.30 4.99
C PHE A 59 -5.51 -13.35 6.11
N VAL A 60 -4.34 -13.78 6.56
CA VAL A 60 -4.20 -14.71 7.70
C VAL A 60 -4.80 -14.10 8.96
N SER A 61 -4.44 -12.85 9.28
CA SER A 61 -4.96 -12.15 10.46
C SER A 61 -6.48 -12.00 10.38
N PHE A 62 -7.01 -11.65 9.20
CA PHE A 62 -8.44 -11.50 8.98
C PHE A 62 -9.21 -12.81 9.19
N GLU A 63 -8.73 -13.94 8.67
CA GLU A 63 -9.36 -15.25 8.90
C GLU A 63 -9.38 -15.64 10.38
N GLN A 64 -8.28 -15.36 11.10
CA GLN A 64 -8.19 -15.62 12.54
C GLN A 64 -9.17 -14.75 13.33
N TYR A 65 -9.21 -13.44 13.08
CA TYR A 65 -10.14 -12.54 13.76
C TYR A 65 -11.59 -12.82 13.40
N LYS A 66 -11.88 -13.20 12.16
CA LYS A 66 -13.24 -13.60 11.75
C LYS A 66 -13.73 -14.82 12.53
N ARG A 67 -12.87 -15.83 12.74
CA ARG A 67 -13.19 -17.01 13.56
C ARG A 67 -13.37 -16.63 15.04
N PHE A 68 -12.54 -15.72 15.54
CA PHE A 68 -12.61 -15.24 16.92
C PHE A 68 -13.90 -14.43 17.19
N PHE A 69 -14.27 -13.50 16.30
CA PHE A 69 -15.46 -12.66 16.41
C PHE A 69 -16.73 -13.32 15.87
N LEU A 70 -16.70 -14.64 15.62
CA LEU A 70 -17.88 -15.37 15.17
C LEU A 70 -18.93 -15.52 16.29
N PHE A 71 -18.59 -15.26 17.56
CA PHE A 71 -19.50 -15.20 18.73
C PHE A 71 -20.59 -16.29 18.78
N GLY A 72 -20.28 -17.52 18.33
CA GLY A 72 -21.24 -18.62 18.29
C GLY A 72 -22.37 -18.48 17.26
N SER A 73 -22.36 -17.46 16.40
CA SER A 73 -23.31 -17.30 15.30
C SER A 73 -22.98 -18.25 14.13
N PRO A 74 -23.97 -18.93 13.53
CA PRO A 74 -23.76 -19.78 12.35
C PRO A 74 -23.39 -18.99 11.09
N THR A 75 -23.64 -17.68 11.07
CA THR A 75 -23.25 -16.80 9.96
C THR A 75 -22.49 -15.56 10.45
N PRO A 76 -21.38 -15.19 9.78
CA PRO A 76 -20.62 -13.99 10.13
C PRO A 76 -21.45 -12.74 9.82
N THR A 77 -21.72 -11.95 10.85
CA THR A 77 -22.47 -10.70 10.72
C THR A 77 -21.62 -9.60 10.06
N PRO A 78 -22.24 -8.56 9.49
CA PRO A 78 -21.53 -7.37 8.99
C PRO A 78 -20.58 -6.74 10.02
N LEU A 79 -20.96 -6.78 11.30
CA LEU A 79 -20.13 -6.28 12.40
C LEU A 79 -18.93 -7.18 12.66
N THR A 80 -19.09 -8.51 12.61
CA THR A 80 -17.99 -9.48 12.69
C THR A 80 -16.94 -9.22 11.61
N PHE A 81 -17.35 -8.98 10.36
CA PHE A 81 -16.42 -8.66 9.26
C PHE A 81 -15.72 -7.30 9.45
N SER A 82 -16.46 -6.30 9.93
CA SER A 82 -15.92 -4.96 10.17
C SER A 82 -14.88 -4.97 11.29
N LEU A 83 -15.18 -5.62 12.42
CA LEU A 83 -14.25 -5.79 13.54
C LEU A 83 -13.03 -6.62 13.12
N ALA A 84 -13.24 -7.77 12.45
CA ALA A 84 -12.14 -8.58 11.95
C ALA A 84 -11.24 -7.80 10.97
N GLY A 85 -11.83 -6.95 10.13
CA GLY A 85 -11.09 -6.06 9.23
C GLY A 85 -10.27 -4.98 9.95
N VAL A 86 -10.83 -4.37 10.99
CA VAL A 86 -10.12 -3.37 11.81
C VAL A 86 -8.94 -4.00 12.56
N PHE A 87 -9.17 -5.11 13.26
CA PHE A 87 -8.11 -5.81 13.99
C PHE A 87 -7.05 -6.41 13.06
N ALA A 88 -7.44 -6.96 11.90
CA ALA A 88 -6.48 -7.40 10.90
C ALA A 88 -5.63 -6.25 10.36
N GLY A 89 -6.22 -5.07 10.14
CA GLY A 89 -5.51 -3.87 9.69
C GLY A 89 -4.55 -3.30 10.73
N LEU A 90 -4.85 -3.44 12.02
CA LEU A 90 -3.98 -3.09 13.15
C LEU A 90 -2.75 -4.01 13.21
N THR A 91 -2.98 -5.32 13.15
CA THR A 91 -1.91 -6.32 13.17
C THR A 91 -1.04 -6.21 11.92
N GLU A 92 -1.64 -6.02 10.74
CA GLU A 92 -0.92 -5.70 9.51
C GLU A 92 -0.04 -4.46 9.68
N ALA A 93 -0.59 -3.36 10.22
CA ALA A 93 0.18 -2.14 10.45
C ALA A 93 1.38 -2.40 11.36
N PHE A 94 1.21 -3.15 12.46
CA PHE A 94 2.30 -3.46 13.39
C PHE A 94 3.45 -4.22 12.71
N PHE A 95 3.14 -5.26 11.93
CA PHE A 95 4.16 -6.06 11.25
C PHE A 95 4.79 -5.35 10.05
N VAL A 96 4.03 -4.52 9.34
CA VAL A 96 4.46 -3.92 8.08
C VAL A 96 5.15 -2.58 8.29
N ASN A 97 4.80 -1.83 9.33
CA ASN A 97 5.38 -0.52 9.61
C ASN A 97 6.92 -0.48 9.59
N PRO A 98 7.67 -1.43 10.21
CA PRO A 98 9.13 -1.42 10.11
C PRO A 98 9.65 -1.54 8.67
N PHE A 99 8.99 -2.35 7.83
CA PHE A 99 9.35 -2.48 6.41
C PHE A 99 9.00 -1.23 5.62
N GLU A 100 7.89 -0.58 5.95
CA GLU A 100 7.42 0.64 5.29
C GLU A 100 8.35 1.82 5.60
N VAL A 101 8.77 1.98 6.87
CA VAL A 101 9.76 2.99 7.28
C VAL A 101 11.10 2.78 6.57
N VAL A 102 11.60 1.54 6.51
CA VAL A 102 12.86 1.25 5.80
C VAL A 102 12.72 1.58 4.31
N LYS A 103 11.61 1.21 3.67
CA LYS A 103 11.35 1.51 2.26
C LYS A 103 11.28 3.01 2.00
N ILE A 104 10.57 3.77 2.84
CA ILE A 104 10.47 5.24 2.72
C ILE A 104 11.83 5.89 2.95
N SER A 105 12.60 5.42 3.94
CA SER A 105 13.95 5.91 4.22
C SER A 105 14.90 5.65 3.05
N MET A 106 14.86 4.46 2.45
CA MET A 106 15.62 4.14 1.24
C MET A 106 15.22 5.03 0.05
N GLN A 107 13.93 5.35 -0.09
CA GLN A 107 13.45 6.25 -1.14
C GLN A 107 13.77 7.73 -0.88
N ALA A 108 13.91 8.11 0.39
CA ALA A 108 14.27 9.46 0.82
C ALA A 108 15.79 9.71 0.79
N ASP A 109 16.62 8.68 0.90
CA ASP A 109 18.08 8.80 0.86
C ASP A 109 18.56 9.03 -0.59
N LYS A 110 18.61 10.32 -0.96
CA LYS A 110 18.97 10.81 -2.30
C LYS A 110 20.49 10.87 -2.54
N THR A 111 21.33 10.52 -1.55
CA THR A 111 22.79 10.74 -1.63
C THR A 111 23.58 9.65 -2.33
N HIS A 112 23.07 8.41 -2.40
CA HIS A 112 23.74 7.27 -3.05
C HIS A 112 22.90 6.70 -4.20
N MET A 113 22.62 7.54 -5.20
CA MET A 113 21.72 7.22 -6.33
C MET A 113 22.21 6.09 -7.26
N ARG A 114 23.49 5.72 -7.19
CA ARG A 114 24.12 4.72 -8.09
C ARG A 114 24.26 3.34 -7.46
N GLU A 115 24.19 3.26 -6.13
CA GLU A 115 24.24 2.04 -5.34
C GLU A 115 23.10 2.08 -4.34
N LEU A 116 21.99 1.39 -4.64
CA LEU A 116 20.92 1.22 -3.66
C LEU A 116 21.53 0.55 -2.41
N PRO A 117 21.60 1.23 -1.25
CA PRO A 117 22.12 0.58 -0.06
C PRO A 117 21.22 -0.61 0.25
N SER A 118 21.84 -1.75 0.60
CA SER A 118 21.09 -2.94 0.98
C SER A 118 20.11 -2.60 2.10
N THR A 119 18.90 -3.19 2.05
CA THR A 119 17.83 -3.01 3.06
C THR A 119 18.37 -3.17 4.48
N TRP A 120 19.35 -4.06 4.67
CA TRP A 120 20.03 -4.29 5.93
C TRP A 120 20.86 -3.09 6.42
N VAL A 121 21.59 -2.44 5.52
CA VAL A 121 22.43 -1.26 5.84
C VAL A 121 21.55 -0.09 6.26
N THR A 122 20.47 0.16 5.54
CA THR A 122 19.51 1.22 5.89
C THR A 122 18.81 0.92 7.21
N THR A 123 18.40 -0.33 7.44
CA THR A 123 17.79 -0.76 8.71
C THR A 123 18.77 -0.52 9.88
N LYS A 124 20.03 -0.92 9.74
CA LYS A 124 21.07 -0.69 10.76
C LYS A 124 21.33 0.80 11.00
N LYS A 125 21.33 1.62 9.95
CA LYS A 125 21.48 3.09 10.02
C LYS A 125 20.34 3.73 10.81
N ILE A 126 19.09 3.30 10.57
CA ILE A 126 17.91 3.78 11.31
C ILE A 126 17.99 3.37 12.78
N ILE A 127 18.29 2.10 13.06
CA ILE A 127 18.43 1.60 14.43
C ILE A 127 19.51 2.38 15.18
N HIS A 128 20.65 2.63 14.55
CA HIS A 128 21.77 3.31 15.20
C HIS A 128 21.51 4.81 15.43
N ARG A 129 20.76 5.49 14.55
CA ARG A 129 20.47 6.93 14.67
C ARG A 129 19.22 7.22 15.51
N GLU A 130 18.16 6.45 15.31
CA GLU A 130 16.81 6.76 15.82
C GLU A 130 16.26 5.67 16.77
N GLY A 131 16.93 4.51 16.85
CA GLY A 131 16.56 3.41 17.73
C GLY A 131 15.46 2.49 17.19
N PHE A 132 15.11 1.47 17.99
CA PHE A 132 14.00 0.54 17.70
C PHE A 132 12.61 1.10 18.05
N GLY A 133 12.54 2.29 18.66
CA GLY A 133 11.30 2.84 19.20
C GLY A 133 10.41 3.55 18.17
N LEU A 134 9.39 4.23 18.70
CA LEU A 134 8.43 5.06 17.95
C LEU A 134 9.07 6.23 17.20
N LYS A 135 10.32 6.58 17.49
CA LYS A 135 11.08 7.62 16.78
C LYS A 135 11.90 7.08 15.61
N GLY A 136 12.13 5.76 15.53
CA GLY A 136 12.90 5.09 14.47
C GLY A 136 12.03 4.13 13.66
N LEU A 137 12.22 2.81 13.83
CA LEU A 137 11.52 1.77 13.05
C LEU A 137 9.98 1.81 13.17
N TYR A 138 9.44 2.32 14.26
CA TYR A 138 7.99 2.44 14.46
C TYR A 138 7.44 3.86 14.28
N LYS A 139 8.23 4.76 13.68
CA LYS A 139 7.79 6.12 13.36
C LYS A 139 6.57 6.09 12.44
N GLY A 140 5.53 6.85 12.81
CA GLY A 140 4.28 6.93 12.04
C GLY A 140 3.31 5.75 12.22
N ILE A 141 3.52 4.87 13.23
CA ILE A 141 2.60 3.75 13.46
C ILE A 141 1.18 4.22 13.79
N SER A 142 1.03 5.27 14.59
CA SER A 142 -0.28 5.84 14.96
C SER A 142 -1.05 6.30 13.72
N ALA A 143 -0.37 6.90 12.77
CA ALA A 143 -0.97 7.32 11.52
C ALA A 143 -1.27 6.16 10.58
N THR A 144 -0.38 5.17 10.50
CA THR A 144 -0.62 3.96 9.71
C THR A 144 -1.87 3.22 10.21
N VAL A 145 -2.02 3.16 11.53
CA VAL A 145 -3.21 2.62 12.21
C VAL A 145 -4.44 3.48 11.91
N ALA A 146 -4.37 4.80 12.11
CA ALA A 146 -5.49 5.71 11.84
C ALA A 146 -5.96 5.62 10.38
N ARG A 147 -5.01 5.65 9.44
CA ARG A 147 -5.24 5.51 8.00
C ARG A 147 -5.93 4.18 7.66
N ASN A 148 -5.48 3.08 8.25
CA ASN A 148 -6.08 1.76 8.03
C ASN A 148 -7.47 1.65 8.69
N MET A 149 -7.67 2.23 9.88
CA MET A 149 -8.97 2.24 10.57
C MET A 149 -10.02 3.04 9.81
N VAL A 150 -9.67 4.26 9.37
CA VAL A 150 -10.57 5.12 8.59
C VAL A 150 -10.90 4.46 7.25
N PHE A 151 -9.90 3.95 6.54
CA PHE A 151 -10.11 3.29 5.25
C PHE A 151 -10.99 2.03 5.39
N ASN A 152 -10.65 1.13 6.33
CA ASN A 152 -11.43 -0.09 6.53
C ASN A 152 -12.85 0.23 7.04
N GLY A 153 -13.00 1.19 7.95
CA GLY A 153 -14.30 1.60 8.49
C GLY A 153 -15.24 2.13 7.40
N ILE A 154 -14.76 3.06 6.55
CA ILE A 154 -15.54 3.61 5.44
C ILE A 154 -15.81 2.53 4.39
N TYR A 155 -14.81 1.71 4.05
CA TYR A 155 -14.96 0.64 3.06
C TYR A 155 -16.02 -0.38 3.49
N PHE A 156 -15.91 -0.93 4.71
CA PHE A 156 -16.87 -1.92 5.20
C PHE A 156 -18.25 -1.32 5.49
N GLY A 157 -18.32 -0.09 6.03
CA GLY A 157 -19.57 0.61 6.27
C GLY A 157 -20.35 0.87 4.97
N PHE A 158 -19.69 1.42 3.96
CA PHE A 158 -20.32 1.70 2.67
C PHE A 158 -20.64 0.42 1.88
N TYR A 159 -19.73 -0.56 1.88
CA TYR A 159 -19.93 -1.85 1.21
C TYR A 159 -21.16 -2.57 1.76
N HIS A 160 -21.36 -2.60 3.09
CA HIS A 160 -22.55 -3.23 3.68
C HIS A 160 -23.84 -2.43 3.48
N SER A 161 -23.80 -1.09 3.55
CA SER A 161 -24.96 -0.24 3.21
C SER A 161 -25.46 -0.48 1.77
N MET A 162 -24.54 -0.69 0.84
CA MET A 162 -24.87 -0.85 -0.58
C MET A 162 -25.11 -2.30 -0.99
N LYS A 163 -24.46 -3.28 -0.34
CA LYS A 163 -24.71 -4.72 -0.56
C LYS A 163 -26.13 -5.11 -0.18
N GLY A 164 -26.72 -4.48 0.84
CA GLY A 164 -28.12 -4.66 1.20
C GLY A 164 -29.10 -4.28 0.06
N LYS A 165 -28.72 -3.33 -0.79
CA LYS A 165 -29.51 -2.93 -1.98
C LYS A 165 -29.23 -3.81 -3.21
N LEU A 166 -28.01 -4.34 -3.34
CA LEU A 166 -27.59 -5.15 -4.48
C LEU A 166 -28.04 -6.62 -4.40
N SER A 167 -28.32 -7.14 -3.18
CA SER A 167 -28.81 -8.52 -2.96
C SER A 167 -30.16 -8.83 -3.62
N ASN A 168 -30.86 -7.84 -4.17
CA ASN A 168 -32.15 -8.00 -4.84
C ASN A 168 -32.02 -8.23 -6.37
N VAL A 169 -30.79 -8.25 -6.91
CA VAL A 169 -30.53 -8.44 -8.34
C VAL A 169 -30.17 -9.90 -8.60
N LYS A 170 -31.03 -10.62 -9.34
CA LYS A 170 -30.86 -12.07 -9.66
C LYS A 170 -29.91 -12.35 -10.84
N ASP A 171 -29.48 -11.32 -11.57
CA ASP A 171 -28.76 -11.48 -12.85
C ASP A 171 -27.23 -11.41 -12.66
N PRO A 172 -26.46 -12.47 -12.98
CA PRO A 172 -25.03 -12.58 -12.66
C PRO A 172 -24.14 -11.51 -13.31
N SER A 173 -24.47 -11.01 -14.51
CA SER A 173 -23.70 -9.96 -15.20
C SER A 173 -23.87 -8.60 -14.50
N THR A 174 -25.11 -8.26 -14.13
CA THR A 174 -25.48 -7.04 -13.40
C THR A 174 -24.96 -7.07 -11.96
N GLU A 175 -24.86 -8.26 -11.36
CA GLU A 175 -24.25 -8.45 -10.03
C GLU A 175 -22.73 -8.18 -10.06
N ILE A 176 -22.01 -8.68 -11.07
CA ILE A 176 -20.57 -8.42 -11.23
C ILE A 176 -20.33 -6.93 -11.49
N LEU A 177 -21.11 -6.32 -12.39
CA LEU A 177 -20.99 -4.89 -12.70
C LEU A 177 -21.34 -4.02 -11.50
N GLY A 178 -22.36 -4.40 -10.73
CA GLY A 178 -22.76 -3.73 -9.50
C GLY A 178 -21.67 -3.82 -8.41
N LYS A 179 -21.05 -4.99 -8.24
CA LYS A 179 -19.91 -5.18 -7.32
C LYS A 179 -18.67 -4.37 -7.75
N LEU A 180 -18.41 -4.30 -9.05
CA LEU A 180 -17.34 -3.47 -9.62
C LEU A 180 -17.59 -1.98 -9.36
N GLY A 181 -18.81 -1.49 -9.63
CA GLY A 181 -19.20 -0.10 -9.36
C GLY A 181 -19.17 0.26 -7.87
N LEU A 182 -19.60 -0.66 -7.00
CA LEU A 182 -19.48 -0.51 -5.54
C LEU A 182 -18.01 -0.40 -5.12
N GLY A 183 -17.16 -1.28 -5.65
CA GLY A 183 -15.73 -1.30 -5.35
C GLY A 183 -15.05 0.00 -5.78
N PHE A 184 -15.44 0.52 -6.95
CA PHE A 184 -14.93 1.79 -7.45
C PHE A 184 -15.37 2.98 -6.60
N THR A 185 -16.68 3.10 -6.32
CA THR A 185 -17.24 4.21 -5.53
C THR A 185 -16.74 4.19 -4.08
N SER A 186 -16.68 3.02 -3.45
CA SER A 186 -16.09 2.87 -2.11
C SER A 186 -14.59 3.19 -2.09
N GLY A 187 -13.84 2.82 -3.14
CA GLY A 187 -12.44 3.17 -3.28
C GLY A 187 -12.20 4.68 -3.44
N VAL A 188 -13.04 5.36 -4.22
CA VAL A 188 -12.99 6.82 -4.41
C VAL A 188 -13.33 7.55 -3.11
N LEU A 189 -14.46 7.20 -2.47
CA LEU A 189 -14.86 7.78 -1.18
C LEU A 189 -13.80 7.53 -0.11
N GLY A 190 -13.34 6.28 0.03
CA GLY A 190 -12.29 5.91 0.98
C GLY A 190 -11.00 6.68 0.73
N SER A 191 -10.64 6.95 -0.53
CA SER A 191 -9.46 7.75 -0.86
C SER A 191 -9.65 9.23 -0.51
N CYS A 192 -10.80 9.83 -0.85
CA CYS A 192 -11.09 11.24 -0.56
C CYS A 192 -11.01 11.55 0.94
N PHE A 193 -11.53 10.67 1.79
CA PHE A 193 -11.45 10.83 3.25
C PHE A 193 -10.06 10.53 3.83
N ASN A 194 -9.22 9.79 3.12
CA ASN A 194 -7.88 9.43 3.59
C ASN A 194 -6.82 10.49 3.22
N ILE A 195 -7.03 11.23 2.13
CA ILE A 195 -6.14 12.32 1.68
C ILE A 195 -5.82 13.36 2.78
N PRO A 196 -6.77 13.87 3.59
CA PRO A 196 -6.43 14.83 4.64
C PRO A 196 -5.50 14.26 5.71
N PHE A 197 -5.65 12.99 6.07
CA PHE A 197 -4.75 12.31 7.01
C PHE A 197 -3.35 12.14 6.43
N VAL A 198 -3.23 11.88 5.12
CA VAL A 198 -1.95 11.78 4.41
C VAL A 198 -1.25 13.14 4.27
N CYS A 199 -2.00 14.24 4.16
CA CYS A 199 -1.45 15.60 4.02
C CYS A 199 -1.06 16.23 5.36
N SER A 200 -1.70 15.89 6.48
CA SER A 200 -1.41 16.46 7.79
C SER A 200 -0.09 15.98 8.40
N GLU A 201 0.64 15.12 7.71
CA GLU A 201 1.80 14.38 8.22
C GLU A 201 3.10 14.64 7.44
N LYS A 202 3.12 15.68 6.60
CA LYS A 202 4.35 16.21 5.99
C LYS A 202 4.97 17.31 6.82
#